data_AF-Q6AIF0-F1
#
_entry.id   AF-Q6AIF0-F1
#
_cell.length_a   1.000
_cell.length_b   1.000
_cell.length_c   1.000
_cell.angle_alpha   90.00
_cell.angle_beta   90.00
_cell.angle_gamma   90.00
#
_symmetry.space_group_name_H-M   'P 1'
#
loop_
_entity.id
_entity.type
_entity.pdbx_description
1 polymer ?
#
loop_
_entity_poly.entity_id
_entity_poly.type
_entity_poly.pdbx_seq_one_letter_code
_entity_poly.pdbx_strand_id
1 'polypeptide(L)'
;MPPWLSTKILYAITIAGFIWKFLFSTLLGIFITFVTAYMALDYFSTIKPLTTSELLNWTIALPAEYKIAVSSSLLTITGFLIAFHTATANWKQQMKAQAKFNIASEIEEFFSESGTLLTDANIFITSIITAINEIQKKGATQDTIFKVQYIMGGLPKFIKTQDRLSALTISSHRIASKHFAFLMGEWGASKSLQLAIESFNSTTDKMWVFVPYIDPNTPNLLQEFVASVNVAECLEFNTAYENNQSYISGVIGGLRGQLLSPIVGFNFTALVTLLGNRKINKEAFSVLHKKRS
;
A
#
# COMPACT_ATOMS: atom_id res chain seq x y z
N MET A 1 -2.68 13.51 -27.17
CA MET A 1 -3.16 14.80 -26.61
C MET A 1 -2.08 15.36 -25.69
N PRO A 2 -1.90 16.69 -25.61
CA PRO A 2 -0.97 17.31 -24.67
C PRO A 2 -1.32 16.94 -23.21
N PRO A 3 -0.33 16.63 -22.35
CA PRO A 3 -0.57 16.17 -20.97
C PRO A 3 -1.46 17.11 -20.14
N TRP A 4 -1.37 18.42 -20.36
CA TRP A 4 -2.14 19.44 -19.66
C TRP A 4 -3.62 19.49 -20.06
N LEU A 5 -3.95 19.06 -21.28
CA LEU A 5 -5.32 19.04 -21.79
C LEU A 5 -6.00 17.73 -21.42
N SER A 6 -5.27 16.61 -21.52
CA SER A 6 -5.77 15.29 -21.12
C SER A 6 -6.12 15.24 -19.63
N THR A 7 -5.31 15.87 -18.76
CA THR A 7 -5.60 15.91 -17.32
C THR A 7 -6.87 16.70 -17.03
N LYS A 8 -7.05 17.89 -17.61
CA LYS A 8 -8.26 18.71 -17.40
C LYS A 8 -9.53 17.99 -17.86
N ILE A 9 -9.49 17.35 -19.03
CA ILE A 9 -10.62 16.58 -19.56
C ILE A 9 -10.93 15.36 -18.65
N LEU A 10 -9.89 14.64 -18.22
CA LEU A 10 -10.04 13.51 -17.30
C LEU A 10 -10.74 13.94 -15.99
N TYR A 11 -10.30 15.06 -15.39
CA TYR A 11 -10.93 15.59 -14.17
C TYR A 11 -12.38 15.99 -14.41
N ALA A 12 -12.69 16.70 -15.50
CA ALA A 12 -14.06 17.11 -15.82
C ALA A 12 -15.01 15.91 -16.00
N ILE A 13 -14.59 14.89 -16.75
CA ILE A 13 -15.36 13.66 -16.95
C ILE A 13 -15.54 12.90 -15.63
N THR A 14 -14.48 12.83 -14.81
CA THR A 14 -14.52 12.13 -13.52
C THR A 14 -15.49 12.82 -12.56
N ILE A 15 -15.46 14.15 -12.47
CA ILE A 15 -16.37 14.95 -11.64
C ILE A 15 -17.81 14.77 -12.11
N ALA A 16 -18.06 14.89 -13.42
CA ALA A 16 -19.41 14.68 -13.98
C ALA A 16 -19.94 13.26 -13.69
N GLY A 17 -19.08 12.25 -13.83
CA GLY A 17 -19.42 10.87 -13.48
C GLY A 17 -19.73 10.68 -11.99
N PHE A 18 -19.01 11.36 -11.09
CA PHE A 18 -19.30 11.35 -9.66
C PHE A 18 -20.66 11.99 -9.33
N ILE A 19 -21.00 13.13 -9.96
CA ILE A 19 -22.28 13.80 -9.77
C ILE A 19 -23.42 12.91 -10.27
N TRP A 20 -23.30 12.35 -11.47
CA TRP A 20 -24.29 11.44 -12.03
C TRP A 20 -24.52 10.23 -11.11
N LYS A 21 -23.43 9.58 -10.68
CA LYS A 21 -23.51 8.44 -9.75
C LYS A 21 -24.13 8.86 -8.41
N PHE A 22 -23.81 10.04 -7.90
CA PHE A 22 -24.42 10.53 -6.66
C PHE A 22 -25.93 10.69 -6.80
N LEU A 23 -26.41 11.37 -7.86
CA LEU A 23 -27.82 11.62 -8.10
C LEU A 23 -28.64 10.33 -8.26
N PHE A 24 -28.11 9.33 -8.95
CA PHE A 24 -28.88 8.12 -9.27
C PHE A 24 -28.56 6.88 -8.41
N SER A 25 -27.47 6.88 -7.64
CA SER A 25 -27.05 5.71 -6.84
C SER A 25 -27.12 5.93 -5.32
N THR A 26 -27.45 7.13 -4.85
CA THR A 26 -27.61 7.41 -3.41
C THR A 26 -29.05 7.78 -3.09
N LEU A 27 -29.51 7.42 -1.89
CA LEU A 27 -30.88 7.69 -1.44
C LEU A 27 -31.18 9.19 -1.39
N LEU A 28 -30.20 9.99 -0.94
CA LEU A 28 -30.25 11.45 -0.97
C LEU A 28 -30.30 11.99 -2.41
N GLY A 29 -29.47 11.46 -3.31
CA GLY A 29 -29.48 11.85 -4.72
C GLY A 29 -30.83 11.58 -5.39
N ILE A 30 -31.41 10.41 -5.15
CA ILE A 30 -32.72 10.03 -5.68
C ILE A 30 -33.80 10.96 -5.10
N PHE A 31 -33.77 11.24 -3.79
CA PHE A 31 -34.70 12.17 -3.15
C PHE A 31 -34.61 13.58 -3.76
N ILE A 32 -33.40 14.13 -3.91
CA ILE A 32 -33.17 15.42 -4.55
C ILE A 32 -33.74 15.40 -5.96
N THR A 33 -33.43 14.36 -6.75
CA THR A 33 -33.92 14.21 -8.13
C THR A 33 -35.45 14.16 -8.17
N PHE A 34 -36.10 13.47 -7.23
CA PHE A 34 -37.55 13.35 -7.16
C PHE A 34 -38.23 14.68 -6.78
N VAL A 35 -37.67 15.41 -5.81
CA VAL A 35 -38.15 16.75 -5.44
C VAL A 35 -37.97 17.73 -6.60
N THR A 36 -36.79 17.72 -7.24
CA THR A 36 -36.52 18.57 -8.41
C THR A 36 -37.47 18.24 -9.56
N ALA A 37 -37.73 16.96 -9.83
CA ALA A 37 -38.70 16.54 -10.84
C ALA A 37 -40.13 16.98 -10.50
N TYR A 38 -40.54 16.86 -9.23
CA TYR A 38 -41.86 17.29 -8.76
C TYR A 38 -42.06 18.80 -8.91
N MET A 39 -41.05 19.60 -8.58
CA MET A 39 -41.08 21.06 -8.78
C MET A 39 -41.02 21.43 -10.27
N ALA A 40 -40.30 20.66 -11.08
CA ALA A 40 -40.20 20.88 -12.52
C ALA A 40 -41.49 20.51 -13.28
N LEU A 41 -42.39 19.69 -12.71
CA LEU A 41 -43.66 19.35 -13.34
C LEU A 41 -44.52 20.58 -13.67
N ASP A 42 -44.47 21.63 -12.84
CA ASP A 42 -45.19 22.89 -13.09
C ASP A 42 -44.68 23.62 -14.35
N TYR A 43 -43.42 23.39 -14.73
CA TYR A 43 -42.81 23.98 -15.94
C TYR A 43 -42.99 23.14 -17.20
N PHE A 44 -43.07 21.80 -17.06
CA PHE A 44 -43.08 20.87 -18.21
C PHE A 44 -44.45 20.21 -18.46
N SER A 45 -45.43 20.36 -17.57
CA SER A 45 -46.74 19.72 -17.66
C SER A 45 -47.88 20.74 -17.50
N THR A 46 -49.04 20.42 -18.06
CA THR A 46 -50.29 21.15 -17.82
C THR A 46 -50.93 20.80 -16.47
N ILE A 47 -50.42 19.77 -15.78
CA ILE A 47 -50.92 19.33 -14.48
C ILE A 47 -50.13 20.06 -13.39
N LYS A 48 -50.80 20.93 -12.63
CA LYS A 48 -50.20 21.58 -11.47
C LYS A 48 -50.01 20.55 -10.35
N PRO A 49 -48.79 20.39 -9.83
CA PRO A 49 -48.55 19.54 -8.67
C PRO A 49 -49.32 20.08 -7.46
N LEU A 50 -49.86 19.18 -6.62
CA LEU A 50 -50.55 19.56 -5.40
C LEU A 50 -49.57 20.28 -4.45
N THR A 51 -50.05 21.35 -3.85
CA THR A 51 -49.33 22.03 -2.76
C THR A 51 -49.31 21.16 -1.51
N THR A 52 -48.39 21.45 -0.59
CA THR A 52 -48.21 20.67 0.65
C THR A 52 -49.48 20.62 1.50
N SER A 53 -50.26 21.70 1.51
CA SER A 53 -51.55 21.79 2.20
C SER A 53 -52.64 20.97 1.52
N GLU A 54 -52.70 20.97 0.18
CA GLU A 54 -53.65 20.17 -0.58
C GLU A 54 -53.39 18.66 -0.45
N LEU A 55 -52.12 18.25 -0.43
CA LEU A 55 -51.71 16.88 -0.14
C LEU A 55 -52.15 16.41 1.25
N LEU A 56 -52.00 17.27 2.27
CA LEU A 56 -52.43 16.95 3.62
C LEU A 56 -53.95 16.82 3.73
N ASN A 57 -54.69 17.76 3.12
CA ASN A 57 -56.15 17.74 3.10
C ASN A 57 -56.71 16.52 2.35
N TRP A 58 -56.10 16.17 1.21
CA TRP A 58 -56.43 14.96 0.47
C TRP A 58 -56.23 13.70 1.33
N THR A 59 -55.14 13.64 2.08
CA THR A 59 -54.85 12.50 2.98
C THR A 59 -55.87 12.39 4.12
N ILE A 60 -56.32 13.52 4.67
CA ILE A 60 -57.34 13.56 5.73
C ILE A 60 -58.71 13.11 5.20
N ALA A 61 -59.04 13.44 3.95
CA ALA A 61 -60.33 13.11 3.33
C ALA A 61 -60.50 11.61 2.98
N LEU A 62 -59.44 10.80 3.04
CA LEU A 62 -59.50 9.37 2.73
C LEU A 62 -60.30 8.56 3.78
N PRO A 63 -61.04 7.50 3.37
CA PRO A 63 -61.69 6.57 4.29
C PRO A 63 -60.69 5.84 5.21
N ALA A 64 -61.15 5.37 6.37
CA ALA A 64 -60.31 4.74 7.39
C ALA A 64 -59.58 3.49 6.88
N GLU A 65 -60.24 2.66 6.06
CA GLU A 65 -59.64 1.46 5.47
C GLU A 65 -58.42 1.80 4.60
N TYR A 66 -58.52 2.83 3.76
CA TYR A 66 -57.42 3.29 2.90
C TYR A 66 -56.27 3.88 3.73
N LYS A 67 -56.56 4.60 4.81
CA LYS A 67 -55.53 5.12 5.74
C LYS A 67 -54.73 3.99 6.39
N ILE A 68 -55.41 2.92 6.81
CA ILE A 68 -54.77 1.73 7.40
C ILE A 68 -53.94 1.00 6.34
N ALA A 69 -54.49 0.76 5.15
CA ALA A 69 -53.80 0.09 4.06
C ALA A 69 -52.54 0.86 3.61
N VAL A 70 -52.64 2.18 3.46
CA VAL A 70 -51.51 3.06 3.12
C VAL A 70 -50.47 3.04 4.24
N SER A 71 -50.86 3.22 5.50
CA SER A 71 -49.92 3.26 6.63
C SER A 71 -49.20 1.93 6.83
N SER A 72 -49.91 0.80 6.72
CA SER A 72 -49.32 -0.54 6.81
C SER A 72 -48.34 -0.79 5.67
N SER A 73 -48.72 -0.46 4.44
CA SER A 73 -47.84 -0.58 3.27
C SER A 73 -46.58 0.28 3.42
N LEU A 74 -46.74 1.52 3.91
CA LEU A 74 -45.64 2.46 4.11
C LEU A 74 -44.68 1.98 5.20
N LEU A 75 -45.22 1.42 6.29
CA LEU A 75 -44.44 0.79 7.36
C LEU A 75 -43.65 -0.42 6.84
N THR A 76 -44.28 -1.30 6.06
CA THR A 76 -43.63 -2.46 5.45
C THR A 76 -42.51 -2.04 4.49
N ILE A 77 -42.80 -1.12 3.56
CA ILE A 77 -41.81 -0.60 2.60
C ILE A 77 -40.63 0.04 3.35
N THR A 78 -40.92 0.86 4.37
CA THR A 78 -39.87 1.51 5.17
C THR A 78 -39.02 0.49 5.92
N GLY A 79 -39.63 -0.54 6.52
CA GLY A 79 -38.94 -1.63 7.18
C GLY A 79 -37.99 -2.39 6.24
N PHE A 80 -38.46 -2.73 5.04
CA PHE A 80 -37.62 -3.35 4.00
C PHE A 80 -36.46 -2.43 3.57
N LEU A 81 -36.72 -1.13 3.38
CA LEU A 81 -35.68 -0.18 3.00
C LEU A 81 -34.59 -0.06 4.07
N ILE A 82 -34.96 0.01 5.36
CA ILE A 82 -34.00 0.08 6.47
C ILE A 82 -33.18 -1.20 6.56
N ALA A 83 -33.83 -2.37 6.47
CA ALA A 83 -33.16 -3.66 6.54
C ALA A 83 -32.19 -3.84 5.36
N PHE A 84 -32.65 -3.54 4.14
CA PHE A 84 -31.83 -3.63 2.93
C PHE A 84 -30.66 -2.64 2.95
N HIS A 85 -30.90 -1.40 3.40
CA HIS A 85 -29.84 -0.39 3.54
C HIS A 85 -28.77 -0.86 4.55
N THR A 86 -29.20 -1.33 5.72
CA THR A 86 -28.29 -1.84 6.76
C THR A 86 -27.50 -3.05 6.28
N ALA A 87 -28.15 -4.02 5.64
CA ALA A 87 -27.50 -5.20 5.09
C ALA A 87 -26.48 -4.81 3.99
N THR A 88 -26.86 -3.90 3.11
CA THR A 88 -25.97 -3.40 2.04
C THR A 88 -24.77 -2.64 2.60
N ALA A 89 -24.98 -1.81 3.63
CA ALA A 89 -23.91 -1.08 4.30
C ALA A 89 -22.90 -2.03 4.97
N ASN A 90 -23.40 -3.01 5.72
CA ASN A 90 -22.58 -4.03 6.36
C ASN A 90 -21.79 -4.86 5.33
N TRP A 91 -22.45 -5.29 4.26
CA TRP A 91 -21.80 -6.03 3.18
C TRP A 91 -20.70 -5.21 2.51
N LYS A 92 -20.97 -3.93 2.17
CA LYS A 92 -19.95 -3.03 1.61
C LYS A 92 -18.77 -2.83 2.56
N GLN A 93 -19.03 -2.69 3.85
CA GLN A 93 -17.97 -2.56 4.86
C GLN A 93 -17.11 -3.83 4.94
N GLN A 94 -17.73 -5.02 4.94
CA GLN A 94 -17.02 -6.30 4.91
C GLN A 94 -16.16 -6.45 3.65
N MET A 95 -16.69 -6.13 2.47
CA MET A 95 -15.93 -6.17 1.22
C MET A 95 -14.76 -5.19 1.22
N LYS A 96 -14.94 -3.98 1.76
CA LYS A 96 -13.85 -3.01 1.93
C LYS A 96 -12.78 -3.53 2.89
N ALA A 97 -13.17 -4.11 4.02
CA ALA A 97 -12.25 -4.71 4.98
C ALA A 97 -11.45 -5.87 4.37
N GLN A 98 -12.11 -6.77 3.63
CA GLN A 98 -11.45 -7.88 2.95
C GLN A 98 -10.46 -7.38 1.89
N ALA A 99 -10.84 -6.39 1.09
CA ALA A 99 -9.94 -5.80 0.11
C ALA A 99 -8.70 -5.20 0.79
N LYS A 100 -8.89 -4.45 1.88
CA LYS A 100 -7.77 -3.89 2.67
C LYS A 100 -6.85 -4.96 3.22
N PHE A 101 -7.41 -6.04 3.75
CA PHE A 101 -6.64 -7.18 4.25
C PHE A 101 -5.81 -7.82 3.14
N ASN A 102 -6.42 -8.10 1.99
CA ASN A 102 -5.73 -8.71 0.85
C ASN A 102 -4.60 -7.80 0.33
N ILE A 103 -4.85 -6.50 0.20
CA ILE A 103 -3.84 -5.51 -0.24
C ILE A 103 -2.70 -5.45 0.77
N ALA A 104 -3.01 -5.37 2.06
CA ALA A 104 -2.00 -5.33 3.12
C ALA A 104 -1.15 -6.61 3.12
N SER A 105 -1.77 -7.77 2.93
CA SER A 105 -1.08 -9.06 2.85
C SER A 105 -0.15 -9.13 1.63
N GLU A 106 -0.61 -8.71 0.45
CA GLU A 106 0.20 -8.73 -0.78
C GLU A 106 1.40 -7.77 -0.68
N ILE A 107 1.20 -6.59 -0.08
CA ILE A 107 2.30 -5.63 0.16
C ILE A 107 3.31 -6.22 1.17
N GLU A 108 2.83 -6.79 2.27
CA GLU A 108 3.69 -7.40 3.28
C GLU A 108 4.51 -8.56 2.70
N GLU A 109 3.87 -9.46 1.96
CA GLU A 109 4.54 -10.61 1.34
C GLU A 109 5.65 -10.16 0.39
N PHE A 110 5.36 -9.17 -0.46
CA PHE A 110 6.33 -8.60 -1.39
C PHE A 110 7.54 -7.99 -0.66
N PHE A 111 7.31 -7.14 0.36
CA PHE A 111 8.40 -6.49 1.07
C PHE A 111 9.12 -7.40 2.05
N SER A 112 8.46 -8.45 2.55
CA SER A 112 9.11 -9.51 3.31
C SER A 112 10.07 -10.31 2.43
N GLU A 113 9.65 -10.73 1.23
CA GLU A 113 10.53 -11.41 0.28
C GLU A 113 11.71 -10.51 -0.11
N SER A 114 11.43 -9.27 -0.49
CA SER A 114 12.44 -8.28 -0.85
C SER A 114 13.43 -8.05 0.30
N GLY A 115 12.93 -7.94 1.53
CA GLY A 115 13.75 -7.74 2.72
C GLY A 115 14.66 -8.93 3.02
N THR A 116 14.17 -10.15 2.88
CA THR A 116 14.99 -11.37 3.03
C THR A 116 16.10 -11.41 1.98
N LEU A 117 15.78 -11.14 0.72
CA LEU A 117 16.77 -11.15 -0.37
C LEU A 117 17.82 -10.04 -0.21
N LEU A 118 17.42 -8.83 0.20
CA LEU A 118 18.35 -7.74 0.52
C LEU A 118 19.29 -8.12 1.68
N THR A 119 18.75 -8.79 2.70
CA THR A 119 19.56 -9.28 3.84
C THR A 119 20.57 -10.32 3.38
N ASP A 120 20.15 -11.29 2.56
CA ASP A 120 21.03 -12.32 1.99
C ASP A 120 22.15 -11.70 1.13
N ALA A 121 21.82 -10.72 0.29
CA ALA A 121 22.80 -9.97 -0.48
C ALA A 121 23.77 -9.21 0.43
N ASN A 122 23.28 -8.55 1.48
CA ASN A 122 24.12 -7.82 2.43
C ASN A 122 25.08 -8.72 3.21
N ILE A 123 24.63 -9.90 3.63
CA ILE A 123 25.48 -10.89 4.30
C ILE A 123 26.62 -11.32 3.37
N PHE A 124 26.32 -11.57 2.10
CA PHE A 124 27.33 -11.96 1.11
C PHE A 124 28.36 -10.84 0.87
N ILE A 125 27.90 -9.62 0.62
CA ILE A 125 28.77 -8.45 0.40
C ILE A 125 29.61 -8.14 1.65
N THR A 126 29.03 -8.25 2.85
CA THR A 126 29.78 -8.09 4.10
C THR A 126 30.88 -9.14 4.21
N SER A 127 30.59 -10.39 3.84
CA SER A 127 31.60 -11.47 3.85
C SER A 127 32.77 -11.17 2.92
N ILE A 128 32.51 -10.58 1.75
CA ILE A 128 33.55 -10.11 0.81
C ILE A 128 34.40 -9.01 1.44
N ILE A 129 33.77 -7.96 1.98
CA ILE A 129 34.48 -6.84 2.62
C ILE A 129 35.36 -7.37 3.78
N THR A 130 34.83 -8.25 4.61
CA THR A 130 35.57 -8.86 5.71
C THR A 130 36.76 -9.68 5.22
N ALA A 131 36.57 -10.52 4.19
CA ALA A 131 37.65 -11.32 3.62
C ALA A 131 38.78 -10.45 3.05
N ILE A 132 38.47 -9.39 2.30
CA ILE A 132 39.47 -8.47 1.76
C ILE A 132 40.24 -7.76 2.87
N ASN A 133 39.53 -7.26 3.89
CA ASN A 133 40.17 -6.63 5.05
C ASN A 133 41.10 -7.58 5.81
N GLU A 134 40.74 -8.87 5.90
CA GLU A 134 41.58 -9.88 6.53
C GLU A 134 42.80 -10.25 5.68
N ILE A 135 42.65 -10.37 4.36
CA ILE A 135 43.76 -10.61 3.42
C ILE A 135 44.77 -9.45 3.51
N GLN A 136 44.29 -8.20 3.55
CA GLN A 136 45.15 -7.02 3.67
C GLN A 136 45.90 -6.95 5.02
N LYS A 137 45.30 -7.44 6.11
CA LYS A 137 45.89 -7.41 7.46
C LYS A 137 46.83 -8.57 7.76
N LYS A 138 46.43 -9.79 7.39
CA LYS A 138 47.10 -11.04 7.76
C LYS A 138 47.92 -11.65 6.63
N GLY A 139 47.73 -11.17 5.39
CA GLY A 139 48.33 -11.76 4.21
C GLY A 139 47.75 -13.13 3.87
N ALA A 140 48.51 -13.93 3.13
CA ALA A 140 48.10 -15.25 2.68
C ALA A 140 48.18 -16.28 3.81
N THR A 141 47.03 -16.65 4.37
CA THR A 141 46.85 -17.70 5.37
C THR A 141 45.86 -18.76 4.88
N GLN A 142 45.92 -19.97 5.43
CA GLN A 142 44.92 -21.02 5.14
C GLN A 142 43.48 -20.55 5.43
N ASP A 143 43.28 -19.77 6.49
CA ASP A 143 41.98 -19.19 6.83
C ASP A 143 41.48 -18.22 5.75
N THR A 144 42.34 -17.32 5.26
CA THR A 144 41.97 -16.39 4.18
C THR A 144 41.71 -17.09 2.84
N ILE A 145 42.43 -18.17 2.53
CA ILE A 145 42.19 -18.99 1.34
C ILE A 145 40.83 -19.67 1.44
N PHE A 146 40.54 -20.31 2.58
CA PHE A 146 39.26 -20.95 2.84
C PHE A 146 38.09 -19.96 2.73
N LYS A 147 38.24 -18.74 3.27
CA LYS A 147 37.20 -17.69 3.18
C LYS A 147 36.92 -17.28 1.73
N VAL A 148 37.95 -17.09 0.91
CA VAL A 148 37.77 -16.77 -0.52
C VAL A 148 37.09 -17.93 -1.24
N GLN A 149 37.50 -19.17 -1.00
CA GLN A 149 36.86 -20.36 -1.58
C GLN A 149 35.38 -20.48 -1.16
N TYR A 150 35.06 -20.19 0.10
CA TYR A 150 33.69 -20.16 0.60
C TYR A 150 32.86 -19.09 -0.11
N ILE A 151 33.39 -17.88 -0.29
CA ILE A 151 32.74 -16.80 -1.05
C ILE A 151 32.50 -17.24 -2.50
N MET A 152 33.49 -17.85 -3.16
CA MET A 152 33.32 -18.37 -4.52
C MET A 152 32.20 -19.42 -4.60
N GLY A 153 32.09 -20.30 -3.59
CA GLY A 153 30.98 -21.26 -3.48
C GLY A 153 29.61 -20.60 -3.27
N GLY A 154 29.56 -19.42 -2.65
CA GLY A 154 28.34 -18.64 -2.45
C GLY A 154 27.92 -17.77 -3.65
N LEU A 155 28.82 -17.52 -4.61
CA LEU A 155 28.58 -16.64 -5.74
C LEU A 155 27.34 -17.00 -6.58
N PRO A 156 27.06 -18.27 -6.93
CA PRO A 156 25.85 -18.62 -7.68
C PRO A 156 24.55 -18.26 -6.95
N LYS A 157 24.54 -18.39 -5.61
CA LYS A 157 23.38 -17.98 -4.80
C LYS A 157 23.21 -16.46 -4.86
N PHE A 158 24.31 -15.71 -4.75
CA PHE A 158 24.27 -14.25 -4.82
C PHE A 158 23.75 -13.74 -6.17
N ILE A 159 24.23 -14.29 -7.29
CA ILE A 159 23.75 -13.93 -8.64
C ILE A 159 22.24 -14.19 -8.75
N LYS A 160 21.76 -15.35 -8.29
CA LYS A 160 20.33 -15.66 -8.27
C LYS A 160 19.52 -14.68 -7.42
N THR A 161 20.08 -14.22 -6.29
CA THR A 161 19.48 -13.18 -5.45
C THR A 161 19.41 -11.84 -6.19
N GLN A 162 20.47 -11.42 -6.89
CA GLN A 162 20.48 -10.20 -7.71
C GLN A 162 19.40 -10.25 -8.81
N ASP A 163 19.32 -11.36 -9.55
CA ASP A 163 18.32 -11.56 -10.60
C ASP A 163 16.89 -11.45 -10.04
N ARG A 164 16.65 -12.07 -8.88
CA ARG A 164 15.34 -12.02 -8.23
C ARG A 164 15.01 -10.61 -7.73
N LEU A 165 15.96 -9.92 -7.11
CA LEU A 165 15.80 -8.54 -6.67
C LEU A 165 15.50 -7.61 -7.86
N SER A 166 16.18 -7.77 -8.99
CA SER A 166 15.92 -7.02 -10.21
C SER A 166 14.49 -7.23 -10.73
N ALA A 167 14.00 -8.47 -10.73
CA ALA A 167 12.61 -8.77 -11.08
C ALA A 167 11.59 -8.15 -10.09
N LEU A 168 11.95 -8.07 -8.81
CA LEU A 168 11.13 -7.43 -7.78
C LEU A 168 11.09 -5.91 -7.93
N THR A 169 12.18 -5.25 -8.38
CA THR A 169 12.20 -3.82 -8.71
C THR A 169 11.11 -3.47 -9.73
N ILE A 170 10.95 -4.27 -10.79
CA ILE A 170 9.87 -4.10 -11.77
C ILE A 170 8.50 -4.37 -11.13
N SER A 171 8.39 -5.42 -10.33
CA SER A 171 7.14 -5.83 -9.69
C SER A 171 6.64 -4.83 -8.63
N SER A 172 7.54 -4.05 -8.03
CA SER A 172 7.22 -3.00 -7.05
C SER A 172 6.25 -1.96 -7.62
N HIS A 173 6.51 -1.50 -8.85
CA HIS A 173 5.65 -0.57 -9.57
C HIS A 173 4.31 -1.21 -9.97
N ARG A 174 4.31 -2.51 -10.26
CA ARG A 174 3.08 -3.27 -10.56
C ARG A 174 2.15 -3.32 -9.34
N ILE A 175 2.68 -3.56 -8.13
CA ILE A 175 1.88 -3.56 -6.89
C ILE A 175 1.27 -2.19 -6.64
N ALA A 176 2.06 -1.12 -6.75
CA ALA A 176 1.56 0.24 -6.60
C ALA A 176 0.44 0.57 -7.60
N SER A 177 0.60 0.14 -8.86
CA SER A 177 -0.38 0.38 -9.92
C SER A 177 -1.65 -0.45 -9.74
N LYS A 178 -1.52 -1.74 -9.40
CA LYS A 178 -2.63 -2.67 -9.17
C LYS A 178 -3.59 -2.17 -8.09
N HIS A 179 -3.04 -1.60 -7.02
CA HIS A 179 -3.80 -1.16 -5.85
C HIS A 179 -4.01 0.35 -5.77
N PHE A 180 -3.63 1.09 -6.81
CA PHE A 180 -3.62 2.56 -6.82
C PHE A 180 -4.97 3.18 -6.39
N ALA A 181 -6.08 2.70 -6.96
CA ALA A 181 -7.40 3.24 -6.65
C ALA A 181 -7.79 3.09 -5.17
N PHE A 182 -7.39 1.99 -4.53
CA PHE A 182 -7.63 1.76 -3.11
C PHE A 182 -6.69 2.59 -2.24
N LEU A 183 -5.40 2.63 -2.57
CA LEU A 183 -4.39 3.35 -1.81
C LEU A 183 -4.59 4.87 -1.86
N MET A 184 -5.14 5.40 -2.95
CA MET A 184 -5.51 6.82 -3.05
C MET A 184 -6.72 7.18 -2.19
N GLY A 185 -7.60 6.21 -1.90
CA GLY A 185 -8.75 6.40 -1.01
C GLY A 185 -8.40 6.41 0.47
N GLU A 186 -7.16 6.07 0.84
CA GLU A 186 -6.69 5.97 2.22
C GLU A 186 -5.57 7.00 2.46
N TRP A 187 -5.70 7.78 3.53
CA TRP A 187 -4.85 8.94 3.73
C TRP A 187 -3.36 8.58 3.86
N GLY A 188 -2.54 8.97 2.88
CA GLY A 188 -1.09 8.76 2.93
C GLY A 188 -0.64 7.34 2.57
N ALA A 189 -1.56 6.39 2.34
CA ALA A 189 -1.20 5.00 2.03
C ALA A 189 -0.41 4.89 0.71
N SER A 190 -0.85 5.60 -0.34
CA SER A 190 -0.12 5.66 -1.62
C SER A 190 1.27 6.26 -1.46
N LYS A 191 1.43 7.30 -0.63
CA LYS A 191 2.72 7.98 -0.41
C LYS A 191 3.67 7.07 0.38
N SER A 192 3.18 6.40 1.41
CA SER A 192 3.97 5.43 2.18
C SER A 192 4.49 4.30 1.30
N LEU A 193 3.62 3.73 0.44
CA LEU A 193 4.06 2.71 -0.50
C LEU A 193 5.13 3.23 -1.48
N GLN A 194 4.94 4.42 -2.04
CA GLN A 194 5.94 5.03 -2.93
C GLN A 194 7.27 5.25 -2.24
N LEU A 195 7.29 5.77 -1.00
CA LEU A 195 8.52 5.95 -0.25
C LEU A 195 9.25 4.63 0.02
N ALA A 196 8.51 3.56 0.32
CA ALA A 196 9.11 2.24 0.48
C ALA A 196 9.69 1.70 -0.83
N ILE A 197 9.01 1.92 -1.97
CA ILE A 197 9.49 1.54 -3.30
C ILE A 197 10.74 2.35 -3.67
N GLU A 198 10.76 3.66 -3.44
CA GLU A 198 11.92 4.52 -3.70
C GLU A 198 13.14 4.08 -2.89
N SER A 199 12.97 3.79 -1.59
CA SER A 199 14.04 3.26 -0.75
C SER A 199 14.51 1.88 -1.21
N PHE A 200 13.59 1.00 -1.59
CA PHE A 200 13.92 -0.33 -2.14
C PHE A 200 14.72 -0.23 -3.44
N ASN A 201 14.27 0.62 -4.36
CA ASN A 201 14.95 0.86 -5.63
C ASN A 201 16.35 1.49 -5.39
N SER A 202 16.45 2.48 -4.51
CA SER A 202 17.73 3.12 -4.16
C SER A 202 18.77 2.14 -3.60
N THR A 203 18.34 1.09 -2.87
CA THR A 203 19.24 0.04 -2.40
C THR A 203 19.57 -0.96 -3.51
N THR A 204 18.58 -1.38 -4.30
CA THR A 204 18.78 -2.36 -5.38
C THR A 204 19.60 -1.82 -6.55
N ASP A 205 19.53 -0.52 -6.84
CA ASP A 205 20.37 0.12 -7.87
C ASP A 205 21.87 -0.05 -7.60
N LYS A 206 22.26 -0.20 -6.33
CA LYS A 206 23.66 -0.38 -5.91
C LYS A 206 24.05 -1.84 -5.70
N MET A 207 23.14 -2.79 -5.91
CA MET A 207 23.42 -4.21 -5.66
C MET A 207 24.33 -4.84 -6.72
N TRP A 208 24.50 -4.18 -7.87
CA TRP A 208 25.28 -4.65 -9.01
C TRP A 208 26.78 -4.49 -8.78
N VAL A 209 27.29 -5.28 -7.84
CA VAL A 209 28.72 -5.40 -7.56
C VAL A 209 29.30 -6.51 -8.42
N PHE A 210 30.39 -6.22 -9.14
CA PHE A 210 31.13 -7.25 -9.84
C PHE A 210 31.93 -8.11 -8.86
N VAL A 211 31.63 -9.42 -8.84
CA VAL A 211 32.39 -10.43 -8.09
C VAL A 211 32.90 -11.47 -9.09
N PRO A 212 34.21 -11.54 -9.35
CA PRO A 212 34.75 -12.49 -10.31
C PRO A 212 34.58 -13.92 -9.80
N TYR A 213 34.45 -14.87 -10.73
CA TYR A 213 34.68 -16.27 -10.43
C TYR A 213 36.16 -16.61 -10.68
N ILE A 214 36.88 -17.03 -9.64
CA ILE A 214 38.29 -17.41 -9.73
C ILE A 214 38.41 -18.89 -9.37
N ASP A 215 39.15 -19.66 -10.18
CA ASP A 215 39.38 -21.08 -9.92
C ASP A 215 40.12 -21.24 -8.56
N PRO A 216 39.59 -22.04 -7.62
CA PRO A 216 40.22 -22.31 -6.33
C PRO A 216 41.67 -22.82 -6.40
N ASN A 217 42.07 -23.42 -7.53
CA ASN A 217 43.41 -23.98 -7.74
C ASN A 217 44.41 -22.96 -8.30
N THR A 218 44.00 -21.70 -8.50
CA THR A 218 44.87 -20.66 -9.06
C THR A 218 46.00 -20.31 -8.08
N PRO A 219 47.29 -20.33 -8.52
CA PRO A 219 48.43 -20.08 -7.63
C PRO A 219 48.39 -18.71 -6.90
N ASN A 220 47.74 -17.72 -7.50
CA ASN A 220 47.63 -16.34 -6.99
C ASN A 220 46.20 -15.93 -6.59
N LEU A 221 45.37 -16.91 -6.19
CA LEU A 221 43.95 -16.73 -5.85
C LEU A 221 43.64 -15.46 -5.06
N LEU A 222 44.40 -15.19 -3.99
CA LEU A 222 44.14 -14.03 -3.10
C LEU A 222 44.46 -12.69 -3.76
N GLN A 223 45.55 -12.60 -4.53
CA GLN A 223 45.91 -11.38 -5.24
C GLN A 223 44.90 -11.06 -6.34
N GLU A 224 44.50 -12.07 -7.10
CA GLU A 224 43.50 -11.93 -8.15
C GLU A 224 42.13 -11.55 -7.60
N PHE A 225 41.73 -12.13 -6.46
CA PHE A 225 40.48 -11.79 -5.78
C PHE A 225 40.47 -10.32 -5.32
N VAL A 226 41.53 -9.86 -4.64
CA VAL A 226 41.62 -8.47 -4.16
C VAL A 226 41.70 -7.48 -5.32
N ALA A 227 42.39 -7.81 -6.40
CA ALA A 227 42.52 -6.93 -7.57
C ALA A 227 41.22 -6.77 -8.35
N SER A 228 40.34 -7.78 -8.30
CA SER A 228 39.16 -7.86 -9.15
C SER A 228 37.87 -7.37 -8.48
N VAL A 229 37.81 -7.36 -7.15
CA VAL A 229 36.61 -6.90 -6.41
C VAL A 229 36.67 -5.39 -6.19
N ASN A 230 35.61 -4.69 -6.60
CA ASN A 230 35.44 -3.28 -6.26
C ASN A 230 34.88 -3.10 -4.84
N VAL A 231 35.77 -2.87 -3.87
CA VAL A 231 35.40 -2.65 -2.47
C VAL A 231 34.52 -1.41 -2.29
N ALA A 232 34.68 -0.38 -3.12
CA ALA A 232 33.88 0.84 -3.03
C ALA A 232 32.41 0.55 -3.32
N GLU A 233 32.12 -0.20 -4.38
CA GLU A 233 30.75 -0.62 -4.73
C GLU A 233 30.12 -1.50 -3.63
N CYS A 234 30.89 -2.44 -3.06
CA CYS A 234 30.46 -3.24 -1.91
C CYS A 234 30.03 -2.36 -0.72
N LEU A 235 30.82 -1.34 -0.41
CA LEU A 235 30.54 -0.41 0.69
C LEU A 235 29.34 0.49 0.39
N GLU A 236 29.18 0.93 -0.86
CA GLU A 236 28.02 1.72 -1.29
C GLU A 236 26.72 0.93 -1.15
N PHE A 237 26.71 -0.34 -1.53
CA PHE A 237 25.56 -1.22 -1.31
C PHE A 237 25.25 -1.41 0.17
N ASN A 238 26.26 -1.76 0.98
CA ASN A 238 26.07 -1.99 2.41
C ASN A 238 25.53 -0.72 3.12
N THR A 239 26.10 0.44 2.80
CA THR A 239 25.62 1.73 3.32
C THR A 239 24.17 2.00 2.91
N ALA A 240 23.80 1.72 1.66
CA ALA A 240 22.42 1.89 1.20
C ALA A 240 21.45 0.91 1.87
N TYR A 241 21.87 -0.33 2.11
CA TYR A 241 21.10 -1.31 2.86
C TYR A 241 20.86 -0.84 4.30
N GLU A 242 21.91 -0.42 5.03
CA GLU A 242 21.80 0.03 6.42
C GLU A 242 20.90 1.26 6.59
N ASN A 243 20.92 2.17 5.62
CA ASN A 243 20.10 3.37 5.62
C ASN A 243 18.62 3.07 5.34
N ASN A 244 18.33 2.17 4.39
CA ASN A 244 16.98 1.99 3.88
C ASN A 244 16.22 0.82 4.49
N GLN A 245 16.88 -0.29 4.87
CA GLN A 245 16.17 -1.52 5.24
C GLN A 245 15.22 -1.34 6.42
N SER A 246 15.68 -0.72 7.51
CA SER A 246 14.83 -0.43 8.66
C SER A 246 13.70 0.54 8.34
N TYR A 247 13.95 1.47 7.41
CA TYR A 247 12.96 2.44 6.96
C TYR A 247 11.85 1.77 6.15
N ILE A 248 12.21 0.92 5.19
CA ILE A 248 11.26 0.12 4.40
C ILE A 248 10.36 -0.68 5.33
N SER A 249 10.94 -1.46 6.26
CA SER A 249 10.17 -2.25 7.22
C SER A 249 9.26 -1.39 8.11
N GLY A 250 9.73 -0.24 8.56
CA GLY A 250 8.93 0.69 9.37
C GLY A 250 7.75 1.30 8.61
N VAL A 251 7.98 1.76 7.38
CA VAL A 251 6.95 2.37 6.53
C VAL A 251 5.91 1.33 6.11
N ILE A 252 6.34 0.12 5.73
CA ILE A 252 5.44 -0.96 5.36
C ILE A 252 4.65 -1.47 6.55
N GLY A 253 5.28 -1.63 7.72
CA GLY A 253 4.57 -1.97 8.96
C GLY A 253 3.51 -0.91 9.33
N GLY A 254 3.84 0.37 9.17
CA GLY A 254 2.89 1.48 9.36
C GLY A 254 1.74 1.46 8.35
N LEU A 255 2.03 1.25 7.07
CA LEU A 255 1.04 1.12 6.00
C LEU A 255 0.09 -0.06 6.26
N ARG A 256 0.63 -1.21 6.66
CA ARG A 256 -0.14 -2.39 7.04
C ARG A 256 -1.04 -2.09 8.24
N GLY A 257 -0.51 -1.48 9.29
CA GLY A 257 -1.29 -1.05 10.46
C GLY A 257 -2.45 -0.11 10.07
N GLN A 258 -2.19 0.84 9.17
CA GLN A 258 -3.21 1.73 8.65
C GLN A 258 -4.31 0.98 7.89
N LEU A 259 -3.93 0.08 6.97
CA LEU A 259 -4.89 -0.70 6.19
C LEU A 259 -5.73 -1.65 7.06
N LEU A 260 -5.16 -2.19 8.14
CA LEU A 260 -5.85 -3.11 9.04
C LEU A 260 -6.64 -2.41 10.16
N SER A 261 -6.37 -1.14 10.44
CA SER A 261 -7.03 -0.37 11.51
C SER A 261 -8.57 -0.45 11.52
N PRO A 262 -9.30 -0.40 10.39
CA PRO A 262 -10.76 -0.46 10.41
C PRO A 262 -11.32 -1.85 10.72
N ILE A 263 -10.49 -2.90 10.61
CA ILE A 263 -10.86 -4.29 10.90
C ILE A 263 -10.83 -4.52 12.40
N VAL A 264 -9.82 -3.97 13.08
CA VAL A 264 -9.64 -4.11 14.54
C VAL A 264 -10.62 -3.22 15.31
N GLY A 265 -11.05 -2.11 14.70
CA GLY A 265 -11.96 -1.14 15.33
C GLY A 265 -11.29 -0.34 16.44
N PHE A 266 -12.05 0.56 17.07
CA PHE A 266 -11.57 1.28 18.25
C PHE A 266 -11.46 0.30 19.44
N ASN A 267 -10.23 0.10 19.92
CA ASN A 267 -9.97 -0.74 21.08
C ASN A 267 -9.33 0.11 22.18
N PHE A 268 -10.07 0.34 23.27
CA PHE A 268 -9.58 1.14 24.40
C PHE A 268 -8.32 0.54 25.03
N THR A 269 -8.24 -0.79 25.11
CA THR A 269 -7.03 -1.48 25.58
C THR A 269 -5.84 -1.18 24.68
N ALA A 270 -6.03 -1.19 23.35
CA ALA A 270 -4.96 -0.83 22.41
C ALA A 270 -4.49 0.62 22.61
N LEU A 271 -5.41 1.55 22.89
CA LEU A 271 -5.07 2.95 23.20
C LEU A 271 -4.25 3.05 24.51
N VAL A 272 -4.69 2.39 25.58
CA VAL A 272 -3.98 2.36 26.87
C VAL A 272 -2.59 1.75 26.72
N THR A 273 -2.46 0.63 25.98
CA THR A 273 -1.16 0.01 25.68
C THR A 273 -0.26 0.93 24.86
N LEU A 274 -0.80 1.65 23.86
CA LEU A 274 -0.04 2.59 23.05
C LEU A 274 0.48 3.78 23.88
N LEU A 275 -0.33 4.28 24.81
CA LEU A 275 0.05 5.34 25.76
C LEU A 275 1.07 4.84 26.79
N GLY A 276 0.89 3.63 27.31
CA GLY A 276 1.84 2.98 28.22
C GLY A 276 3.21 2.77 27.58
N ASN A 277 3.24 2.42 26.30
CA ASN A 277 4.46 2.17 25.52
C ASN A 277 5.02 3.42 24.82
N ARG A 278 4.57 4.64 25.18
CA ARG A 278 4.97 5.88 24.50
C ARG A 278 6.49 6.09 24.38
N LYS A 279 7.27 5.66 25.39
CA LYS A 279 8.74 5.81 25.37
C LYS A 279 9.37 4.92 24.32
N ILE A 280 8.98 3.64 24.31
CA ILE A 280 9.41 2.63 23.33
C ILE A 280 9.04 3.08 21.92
N ASN A 281 7.79 3.52 21.73
CA ASN A 281 7.32 4.02 20.43
C ASN A 281 8.12 5.25 19.99
N LYS A 282 8.37 6.22 20.88
CA LYS A 282 9.18 7.41 20.57
C LYS A 282 10.61 7.05 20.15
N GLU A 283 11.24 6.11 20.84
CA GLU A 283 12.58 5.62 20.48
C GLU A 283 12.57 4.94 19.10
N ALA A 284 11.63 4.04 18.85
CA ALA A 284 11.48 3.37 17.56
C ALA A 284 11.28 4.37 16.40
N PHE A 285 10.40 5.37 16.57
CA PHE A 285 10.19 6.41 15.57
C PHE A 285 11.41 7.33 15.39
N SER A 286 12.18 7.59 16.45
CA SER A 286 13.39 8.41 16.36
C SER A 286 14.49 7.77 15.51
N VAL A 287 14.61 6.43 15.55
CA VAL A 287 15.56 5.67 14.71
C VAL A 287 15.16 5.76 13.24
N LEU A 288 13.86 5.69 12.95
CA LEU A 288 13.32 5.83 11.59
C LEU A 288 13.54 7.24 11.02
N HIS A 289 13.48 8.28 11.86
CA HIS A 289 13.68 9.67 11.43
C HIS A 289 15.15 10.10 11.32
N LYS A 290 16.04 9.61 12.19
CA LYS A 290 17.47 9.97 12.16
C LYS A 290 18.22 9.45 10.94
N LYS A 291 17.79 8.33 10.33
CA LYS A 291 18.46 7.75 9.15
C LYS A 291 18.23 8.51 7.83
N ARG A 292 17.52 9.65 7.87
CA ARG A 292 17.18 10.47 6.69
C ARG A 292 17.76 11.90 6.74
N SER A 293 18.25 12.36 7.89
CA SER A 293 18.91 13.67 8.05
C SER A 293 20.41 13.53 7.84
#